data_AF-A0A178MV58-F1
#
_entry.id   AF-A0A178MV58-F1
#
_cell.length_a   1.000
_cell.length_b   1.000
_cell.length_c   1.000
_cell.angle_alpha   90.00
_cell.angle_beta   90.00
_cell.angle_gamma   90.00
#
_symmetry.space_group_name_H-M   'P 1'
#
loop_
_entity.id
_entity.type
_entity.pdbx_description
1 polymer ?
#
loop_
_entity_poly.entity_id
_entity_poly.type
_entity_poly.pdbx_seq_one_letter_code
_entity_poly.pdbx_strand_id
1 'polypeptide(L)'
;MSVIQSLEVVSTLFDVDGGREAGFKRMNSVAADMGFPYCICAPVRNHPQADRQWAFTSYPAKWQEIYVEKQYLPRNPIRRHALTSARAFVWSELERDLPEAERDLFRDCRACGMEDGVVVPVHGPWGQVITIGFATDRVAAITPAAIQKLQVLANCFTSVFNDESYASAIHLTEREQEILLRVAQGYGGFQVAKLLELSPNSIEWHMKNIFNKLCVRNRTAAVVKAVQLGLIQI
;
A
#
# COMPACT_ATOMS: atom_id res chain seq x y z
N MET A 1 24.61 22.83 -0.87
CA MET A 1 24.05 21.96 0.18
C MET A 1 23.89 20.59 -0.43
N SER A 2 24.75 19.64 -0.04
CA SER A 2 24.86 18.34 -0.72
C SER A 2 23.81 17.35 -0.19
N VAL A 3 23.41 16.43 -1.07
CA VAL A 3 22.45 15.33 -0.85
C VAL A 3 22.78 14.47 0.39
N ILE A 4 24.03 14.54 0.89
CA ILE A 4 24.50 13.78 2.04
C ILE A 4 23.90 14.30 3.37
N GLN A 5 23.65 15.62 3.50
CA GLN A 5 22.97 16.17 4.69
C GLN A 5 21.50 15.73 4.78
N SER A 6 20.90 15.31 3.66
CA SER A 6 19.49 14.89 3.60
C SER A 6 19.27 13.49 4.20
N LEU A 7 20.28 12.62 4.18
CA LEU A 7 20.19 11.25 4.72
C LEU A 7 20.30 11.21 6.26
N GLU A 8 21.10 12.10 6.87
CA GLU A 8 21.17 12.23 8.33
C GLU A 8 19.86 12.72 8.95
N VAL A 9 19.10 13.53 8.23
CA VAL A 9 17.79 14.04 8.68
C VAL A 9 16.76 12.92 8.77
N VAL A 10 16.76 11.97 7.83
CA VAL A 10 15.80 10.86 7.83
C VAL A 10 16.08 9.86 8.95
N SER A 11 17.36 9.56 9.23
CA SER A 11 17.75 8.69 10.35
C SER A 11 17.56 9.36 11.73
N THR A 12 17.67 10.70 11.82
CA THR A 12 17.33 11.42 13.05
C THR A 12 15.82 11.61 13.25
N LEU A 13 15.03 11.71 12.17
CA LEU A 13 13.56 11.80 12.25
C LEU A 13 12.92 10.48 12.72
N PHE A 14 13.47 9.35 12.29
CA PHE A 14 12.95 8.03 12.58
C PHE A 14 14.02 7.21 13.28
N ASP A 15 13.92 7.10 14.60
CA ASP A 15 14.73 6.22 15.44
C ASP A 15 14.63 4.77 14.94
N VAL A 16 15.60 4.39 14.14
CA VAL A 16 15.64 3.11 13.41
C VAL A 16 15.78 1.95 14.38
N ASP A 17 16.48 2.16 15.51
CA ASP A 17 16.74 1.16 16.54
C ASP A 17 15.47 0.79 17.32
N GLY A 18 14.55 1.74 17.50
CA GLY A 18 13.24 1.53 18.13
C GLY A 18 12.22 0.76 17.28
N GLY A 19 12.56 0.47 16.02
CA GLY A 19 11.69 -0.25 15.10
C GLY A 19 10.45 0.54 14.66
N ARG A 20 9.56 -0.15 13.92
CA ARG A 20 8.49 0.50 13.15
C ARG A 20 7.42 1.19 14.01
N GLU A 21 7.12 0.65 15.20
CA GLU A 21 6.16 1.28 16.12
C GLU A 21 6.72 2.60 16.71
N ALA A 22 8.00 2.62 17.11
CA ALA A 22 8.65 3.84 17.58
C ALA A 22 8.73 4.89 16.46
N GLY A 23 9.06 4.45 15.24
CA GLY A 23 9.00 5.30 14.06
C GLY A 23 7.61 5.90 13.82
N PHE A 24 6.54 5.11 13.99
CA PHE A 24 5.17 5.59 13.83
C PHE A 24 4.81 6.62 14.90
N LYS A 25 5.20 6.40 16.15
CA LYS A 25 4.99 7.37 17.25
C LYS A 25 5.69 8.70 16.96
N ARG A 26 6.92 8.67 16.42
CA ARG A 26 7.64 9.89 16.00
C ARG A 26 6.96 10.58 14.83
N MET A 27 6.56 9.83 13.80
CA MET A 27 5.78 10.37 12.68
C MET A 27 4.52 11.09 13.18
N ASN A 28 3.78 10.45 14.09
CA ASN A 28 2.57 11.03 14.68
C ASN A 28 2.87 12.30 15.46
N SER A 29 3.97 12.36 16.22
CA SER A 29 4.39 13.58 16.92
C SER A 29 4.69 14.73 15.96
N VAL A 30 5.46 14.47 14.90
CA VAL A 30 5.81 15.50 13.89
C VAL A 30 4.55 15.99 13.16
N ALA A 31 3.63 15.09 12.82
CA ALA A 31 2.36 15.45 12.22
C ALA A 31 1.47 16.26 13.18
N ALA A 32 1.46 15.92 14.47
CA ALA A 32 0.73 16.66 15.49
C ALA A 32 1.22 18.11 15.62
N ASP A 33 2.54 18.33 15.57
CA ASP A 33 3.14 19.68 15.56
C ASP A 33 2.73 20.50 14.33
N MET A 34 2.35 19.83 13.24
CA MET A 34 1.81 20.44 12.02
C MET A 34 0.28 20.62 12.05
N GLY A 35 -0.39 20.25 13.15
CA GLY A 35 -1.84 20.33 13.32
C GLY A 35 -2.61 19.06 12.93
N PHE A 36 -1.94 17.91 12.81
CA PHE A 36 -2.55 16.61 12.49
C PHE A 36 -2.33 15.61 13.64
N PRO A 37 -3.10 15.71 14.74
CA PRO A 37 -2.87 14.91 15.95
C PRO A 37 -3.21 13.42 15.80
N TYR A 38 -3.90 13.05 14.73
CA TYR A 38 -4.37 11.69 14.49
C TYR A 38 -3.68 11.11 13.25
N CYS A 39 -3.05 9.95 13.40
CA CYS A 39 -2.35 9.26 12.33
C CYS A 39 -2.81 7.81 12.23
N ILE A 40 -2.79 7.26 11.01
CA ILE A 40 -2.95 5.83 10.76
C ILE A 40 -1.97 5.41 9.67
N CYS A 41 -1.34 4.25 9.84
CA CYS A 41 -0.59 3.56 8.81
C CYS A 41 -1.25 2.19 8.60
N ALA A 42 -1.77 1.93 7.41
CA ALA A 42 -2.52 0.72 7.12
C ALA A 42 -2.23 0.17 5.71
N PRO A 43 -2.16 -1.17 5.54
CA PRO A 43 -2.04 -1.77 4.23
C PRO A 43 -3.37 -1.69 3.46
N VAL A 44 -3.28 -1.48 2.16
CA VAL A 44 -4.43 -1.50 1.24
C VAL A 44 -4.42 -2.75 0.36
N ARG A 45 -3.27 -3.08 -0.26
CA ARG A 45 -3.12 -4.23 -1.18
C ARG A 45 -1.76 -4.90 -1.03
N ASN A 46 -1.74 -6.22 -1.23
CA ASN A 46 -0.55 -7.09 -1.42
C ASN A 46 0.60 -6.84 -0.45
N HIS A 47 0.29 -6.55 0.81
CA HIS A 47 1.30 -6.63 1.85
C HIS A 47 1.45 -8.10 2.27
N PRO A 48 2.66 -8.67 2.33
CA PRO A 48 2.91 -10.08 2.69
C PRO A 48 2.35 -10.48 4.07
N GLN A 49 1.99 -9.50 4.90
CA GLN A 49 1.32 -9.69 6.19
C GLN A 49 -0.18 -9.34 6.18
N ALA A 50 -0.85 -9.27 5.02
CA ALA A 50 -2.27 -8.90 4.94
C ALA A 50 -3.22 -9.85 5.73
N ASP A 51 -2.75 -11.04 6.11
CA ASP A 51 -3.45 -11.97 7.01
C ASP A 51 -3.25 -11.68 8.51
N ARG A 52 -2.42 -10.70 8.88
CA ARG A 52 -2.27 -10.21 10.27
C ARG A 52 -2.55 -8.71 10.30
N GLN A 53 -3.51 -8.30 11.11
CA GLN A 53 -3.88 -6.90 11.37
C GLN A 53 -2.63 -6.08 11.76
N TRP A 54 -2.07 -5.36 10.79
CA TRP A 54 -0.80 -4.63 10.91
C TRP A 54 -1.03 -3.10 10.78
N ALA A 55 -2.17 -2.60 11.25
CA ALA A 55 -2.43 -1.16 11.25
C ALA A 55 -1.88 -0.53 12.53
N PHE A 56 -1.02 0.49 12.40
CA PHE A 56 -0.72 1.39 13.51
C PHE A 56 -1.67 2.58 13.43
N THR A 57 -2.29 2.94 14.55
CA THR A 57 -3.23 4.05 14.58
C THR A 57 -3.17 4.79 15.91
N SER A 58 -3.23 6.11 15.85
CA SER A 58 -3.54 6.99 16.98
C SER A 58 -4.97 7.52 16.92
N TYR A 59 -5.80 7.01 15.99
CA TYR A 59 -7.20 7.42 15.88
C TYR A 59 -7.98 7.04 17.15
N PRO A 60 -8.99 7.84 17.55
CA PRO A 60 -9.78 7.57 18.76
C PRO A 60 -10.35 6.15 18.80
N ALA A 61 -10.35 5.51 19.97
CA ALA A 61 -10.88 4.15 20.15
C ALA A 61 -12.34 4.03 19.66
N LYS A 62 -13.16 5.03 19.97
CA LYS A 62 -14.55 5.14 19.49
C LYS A 62 -14.66 5.06 17.95
N TRP A 63 -13.74 5.70 17.22
CA TRP A 63 -13.72 5.60 15.77
C TRP A 63 -13.38 4.18 15.31
N GLN A 64 -12.42 3.52 15.96
CA GLN A 64 -12.03 2.15 15.61
C GLN A 64 -13.19 1.17 15.81
N GLU A 65 -13.98 1.34 16.87
CA GLU A 65 -15.20 0.55 17.13
C GLU A 65 -16.23 0.76 16.02
N ILE A 66 -16.58 2.01 15.70
CA ILE A 66 -17.50 2.35 14.61
C ILE A 66 -17.00 1.79 13.28
N TYR A 67 -15.68 1.84 13.05
CA TYR A 67 -15.07 1.36 11.81
C TYR A 67 -15.37 -0.12 11.56
N VAL A 68 -15.25 -0.92 12.63
CA VAL A 68 -15.51 -2.36 12.63
C VAL A 68 -17.00 -2.65 12.57
N GLU A 69 -17.81 -2.00 13.43
CA GLU A 69 -19.25 -2.22 13.54
C GLU A 69 -19.97 -1.96 12.20
N LYS A 70 -19.66 -0.84 11.55
CA LYS A 70 -20.25 -0.46 10.25
C LYS A 70 -19.55 -1.09 9.04
N GLN A 71 -18.63 -2.02 9.28
CA GLN A 71 -17.91 -2.80 8.27
C GLN A 71 -17.34 -1.93 7.14
N TYR A 72 -16.61 -0.88 7.50
CA TYR A 72 -16.09 0.04 6.49
C TYR A 72 -14.98 -0.57 5.63
N LEU A 73 -14.21 -1.53 6.14
CA LEU A 73 -13.04 -2.10 5.46
C LEU A 73 -13.25 -2.45 3.95
N PRO A 74 -14.27 -3.23 3.55
CA PRO A 74 -14.52 -3.59 2.15
C PRO A 74 -15.05 -2.43 1.28
N ARG A 75 -15.72 -1.44 1.87
CA ARG A 75 -16.37 -0.33 1.15
C ARG A 75 -15.67 1.02 1.33
N ASN A 76 -14.53 1.05 2.00
CA ASN A 76 -13.82 2.28 2.35
C ASN A 76 -13.35 3.01 1.07
N PRO A 77 -13.90 4.20 0.75
CA PRO A 77 -13.55 4.92 -0.47
C PRO A 77 -12.11 5.45 -0.46
N ILE A 78 -11.54 5.74 0.71
CA ILE A 78 -10.13 6.15 0.86
C ILE A 78 -9.22 5.01 0.37
N ARG A 79 -9.48 3.78 0.81
CA ARG A 79 -8.70 2.60 0.39
C ARG A 79 -8.82 2.37 -1.12
N ARG A 80 -10.03 2.49 -1.67
CA ARG A 80 -10.29 2.34 -3.10
C ARG A 80 -9.56 3.40 -3.93
N HIS A 81 -9.60 4.66 -3.50
CA HIS A 81 -8.92 5.77 -4.18
C HIS A 81 -7.38 5.68 -4.08
N ALA A 82 -6.85 5.18 -2.96
CA ALA A 82 -5.41 5.00 -2.77
C ALA A 82 -4.78 3.99 -3.74
N LEU A 83 -5.55 3.01 -4.24
CA LEU A 83 -5.06 2.05 -5.24
C LEU A 83 -4.71 2.69 -6.59
N THR A 84 -5.30 3.84 -6.91
CA THR A 84 -5.13 4.51 -8.21
C THR A 84 -4.49 5.88 -8.11
N SER A 85 -4.01 6.26 -6.91
CA SER A 85 -3.47 7.59 -6.63
C SER A 85 -2.03 7.49 -6.16
N ALA A 86 -1.16 8.33 -6.70
CA ALA A 86 0.25 8.42 -6.30
C ALA A 86 0.56 9.70 -5.50
N ARG A 87 -0.37 10.66 -5.46
CA ARG A 87 -0.24 11.92 -4.72
C ARG A 87 -1.12 11.89 -3.48
N ALA A 88 -0.70 12.63 -2.47
CA ALA A 88 -1.55 12.93 -1.33
C ALA A 88 -2.87 13.57 -1.77
N PHE A 89 -3.96 13.18 -1.11
CA PHE A 89 -5.30 13.70 -1.38
C PHE A 89 -6.01 14.01 -0.05
N VAL A 90 -6.95 14.95 -0.10
CA VAL A 90 -7.70 15.43 1.09
C VAL A 90 -9.05 14.71 1.17
N TRP A 91 -9.53 14.42 2.38
CA TRP A 91 -10.82 13.74 2.56
C TRP A 91 -11.97 14.54 1.97
N SER A 92 -12.05 15.84 2.23
CA SER A 92 -13.11 16.70 1.70
C SER A 92 -13.12 16.82 0.17
N GLU A 93 -11.95 16.73 -0.48
CA GLU A 93 -11.84 16.67 -1.94
C GLU A 93 -12.39 15.34 -2.47
N LEU A 94 -11.97 14.22 -1.87
CA LEU A 94 -12.48 12.90 -2.23
C LEU A 94 -14.00 12.78 -1.99
N GLU A 95 -14.48 13.21 -0.82
CA GLU A 95 -15.88 13.13 -0.42
C GLU A 95 -16.82 13.86 -1.39
N ARG A 96 -16.39 15.00 -1.92
CA ARG A 96 -17.14 15.81 -2.89
C ARG A 96 -17.55 15.00 -4.12
N ASP A 97 -16.66 14.16 -4.60
CA ASP A 97 -16.84 13.39 -5.83
C ASP A 97 -17.51 12.02 -5.59
N LEU A 98 -17.75 11.65 -4.32
CA LEU A 98 -18.39 10.39 -3.97
C LEU A 98 -19.92 10.46 -4.01
N PRO A 99 -20.60 9.33 -4.32
CA PRO A 99 -22.02 9.17 -4.08
C PRO A 99 -22.37 9.34 -2.59
N GLU A 100 -23.54 9.90 -2.29
CA GLU A 100 -24.00 10.15 -0.91
C GLU A 100 -23.95 8.90 -0.01
N ALA A 101 -24.24 7.72 -0.59
CA ALA A 101 -24.21 6.43 0.10
C ALA A 101 -22.82 6.03 0.63
N GLU A 102 -21.74 6.65 0.14
CA GLU A 102 -20.35 6.37 0.54
C GLU A 102 -19.74 7.46 1.43
N ARG A 103 -20.52 8.51 1.77
CA ARG A 103 -20.04 9.65 2.58
C ARG A 103 -20.22 9.45 4.10
N ASP A 104 -20.87 8.37 4.51
CA ASP A 104 -21.09 8.06 5.93
C ASP A 104 -19.78 7.89 6.70
N LEU A 105 -18.74 7.34 6.06
CA LEU A 105 -17.40 7.23 6.64
C LEU A 105 -16.88 8.58 7.14
N PHE A 106 -16.95 9.63 6.32
CA PHE A 106 -16.42 10.95 6.67
C PHE A 106 -17.28 11.62 7.75
N ARG A 107 -18.60 11.45 7.70
CA ARG A 107 -19.50 11.93 8.76
C ARG A 107 -19.19 11.31 10.11
N ASP A 108 -18.92 10.01 10.15
CA ASP A 108 -18.55 9.32 11.39
C ASP A 108 -17.16 9.72 11.90
N CYS A 109 -16.19 9.96 11.00
CA CYS A 109 -14.88 10.54 11.36
C CYS A 109 -15.07 11.89 12.09
N ARG A 110 -15.89 12.79 11.53
CA ARG A 110 -16.19 14.10 12.13
C ARG A 110 -16.85 13.97 13.49
N ALA A 111 -17.80 13.04 13.63
CA ALA A 111 -18.45 12.73 14.92
C ALA A 111 -17.47 12.20 16.00
N CYS A 112 -16.26 11.82 15.59
CA CYS A 112 -15.16 11.40 16.46
C CYS A 112 -14.06 12.46 16.59
N GLY A 113 -14.30 13.71 16.15
CA GLY A 113 -13.36 14.84 16.26
C GLY A 113 -12.32 14.91 15.16
N MET A 114 -12.43 14.09 14.12
CA MET A 114 -11.57 14.16 12.93
C MET A 114 -12.34 14.88 11.81
N GLU A 115 -12.19 16.21 11.73
CA GLU A 115 -12.94 17.09 10.83
C GLU A 115 -12.60 16.85 9.34
N ASP A 116 -11.31 16.67 9.04
CA ASP A 116 -10.78 16.40 7.72
C ASP A 116 -9.42 15.68 7.84
N GLY A 117 -8.79 15.34 6.73
CA GLY A 117 -7.50 14.66 6.75
C GLY A 117 -6.83 14.57 5.38
N VAL A 118 -5.52 14.33 5.41
CA VAL A 118 -4.67 14.10 4.25
C VAL A 118 -4.27 12.64 4.23
N VAL A 119 -4.41 11.98 3.08
CA VAL A 119 -4.01 10.59 2.89
C VAL A 119 -2.88 10.54 1.89
N VAL A 120 -1.79 9.90 2.28
CA VAL A 120 -0.63 9.65 1.43
C VAL A 120 -0.60 8.17 1.05
N PRO A 121 -0.89 7.83 -0.22
CA PRO A 121 -0.66 6.48 -0.73
C PRO A 121 0.84 6.29 -1.04
N VAL A 122 1.39 5.17 -0.58
CA VAL A 122 2.75 4.73 -0.89
C VAL A 122 2.68 3.39 -1.61
N HIS A 123 3.27 3.35 -2.81
CA HIS A 123 3.29 2.17 -3.67
C HIS A 123 4.65 1.50 -3.61
N GLY A 124 4.64 0.20 -3.30
CA GLY A 124 5.85 -0.63 -3.30
C GLY A 124 6.11 -1.28 -4.66
N PRO A 125 7.35 -1.74 -4.91
CA PRO A 125 7.76 -2.33 -6.19
C PRO A 125 6.99 -3.61 -6.55
N TRP A 126 6.39 -4.29 -5.56
CA TRP A 126 5.67 -5.55 -5.75
C TRP A 126 4.14 -5.39 -5.79
N GLY A 127 3.65 -4.22 -6.23
CA GLY A 127 2.23 -3.90 -6.27
C GLY A 127 1.60 -3.70 -4.88
N GLN A 128 2.43 -3.54 -3.85
CA GLN A 128 1.98 -3.22 -2.50
C GLN A 128 1.43 -1.80 -2.47
N VAL A 129 0.37 -1.58 -1.71
CA VAL A 129 -0.14 -0.24 -1.44
C VAL A 129 -0.31 -0.10 0.07
N ILE A 130 0.33 0.91 0.64
CA ILE A 130 0.18 1.32 2.04
C ILE A 130 -0.41 2.72 2.03
N THR A 131 -1.31 3.02 2.96
CA THR A 131 -1.80 4.38 3.17
C THR A 131 -1.34 4.89 4.51
N ILE A 132 -0.84 6.12 4.52
CA ILE A 132 -0.64 6.90 5.74
C ILE A 132 -1.67 8.02 5.76
N GLY A 133 -2.61 7.96 6.71
CA GLY A 133 -3.64 8.97 6.92
C GLY A 133 -3.26 9.89 8.06
N PHE A 134 -3.34 11.19 7.85
CA PHE A 134 -3.14 12.25 8.83
C PHE A 134 -4.45 13.02 8.96
N ALA A 135 -5.15 12.88 10.09
CA ALA A 135 -6.41 13.55 10.34
C ALA A 135 -6.24 14.71 11.32
N THR A 136 -7.13 15.69 11.19
CA THR A 136 -7.10 16.94 11.95
C THR A 136 -8.51 17.32 12.39
N ASP A 137 -8.60 17.93 13.56
CA ASP A 137 -9.78 18.65 14.05
C ASP A 137 -9.83 20.11 13.54
N ARG A 138 -8.78 20.55 12.84
CA ARG A 138 -8.60 21.92 12.37
C ARG A 138 -8.37 21.96 10.87
N VAL A 139 -9.45 22.12 10.10
CA VAL A 139 -9.41 22.21 8.62
C VAL A 139 -8.40 23.25 8.10
N ALA A 140 -8.21 24.36 8.82
CA ALA A 140 -7.23 25.40 8.46
C ALA A 140 -5.75 24.92 8.46
N ALA A 141 -5.43 23.79 9.09
CA ALA A 141 -4.11 23.18 9.04
C ALA A 141 -3.80 22.57 7.66
N ILE A 142 -4.84 22.26 6.87
CA ILE A 142 -4.72 21.67 5.53
C ILE A 142 -4.35 22.78 4.55
N THR A 143 -3.05 22.98 4.40
CA THR A 143 -2.47 23.91 3.43
C THR A 143 -1.66 23.15 2.37
N PRO A 144 -1.46 23.69 1.16
CA PRO A 144 -0.61 23.05 0.15
C PRO A 144 0.79 22.70 0.67
N ALA A 145 1.38 23.54 1.51
CA ALA A 145 2.68 23.31 2.13
C ALA A 145 2.63 22.16 3.16
N ALA A 146 1.57 22.08 3.97
CA ALA A 146 1.39 20.97 4.91
C ALA A 146 1.21 19.64 4.17
N ILE A 147 0.40 19.60 3.11
CA ILE A 147 0.19 18.40 2.28
C ILE A 147 1.52 17.89 1.70
N GLN A 148 2.36 18.78 1.16
CA GLN A 148 3.68 18.40 0.64
C GLN A 148 4.60 17.85 1.73
N LYS A 149 4.63 18.48 2.91
CA LYS A 149 5.42 17.99 4.05
C LYS A 149 4.93 16.62 4.54
N LEU A 150 3.62 16.41 4.63
CA LEU A 150 3.04 15.12 5.01
C LEU A 150 3.35 14.03 3.97
N GLN A 151 3.31 14.35 2.67
CA GLN A 151 3.75 13.43 1.61
C GLN A 151 5.20 12.99 1.80
N VAL A 152 6.10 13.94 2.05
CA VAL A 152 7.52 13.63 2.30
C VAL A 152 7.68 12.80 3.56
N LEU A 153 7.03 13.20 4.65
CA LEU A 153 7.09 12.50 5.95
C LEU A 153 6.63 11.04 5.81
N ALA A 154 5.49 10.81 5.16
CA ALA A 154 4.95 9.48 4.89
C ALA A 154 5.90 8.64 4.03
N ASN A 155 6.41 9.20 2.94
CA ASN A 155 7.36 8.51 2.06
C ASN A 155 8.65 8.12 2.80
N CYS A 156 9.20 9.02 3.62
CA CYS A 156 10.39 8.75 4.43
C CYS A 156 10.14 7.67 5.49
N PHE A 157 9.01 7.73 6.19
CA PHE A 157 8.64 6.68 7.14
C PHE A 157 8.56 5.32 6.44
N THR A 158 7.90 5.27 5.28
CA THR A 158 7.81 4.03 4.52
C THR A 158 9.15 3.61 3.94
N SER A 159 10.05 4.49 3.50
CA SER A 159 11.34 4.04 2.98
C SER A 159 12.24 3.44 4.06
N VAL A 160 12.14 3.93 5.30
CA VAL A 160 12.93 3.41 6.43
C VAL A 160 12.39 2.07 6.91
N PHE A 161 11.05 1.94 6.98
CA PHE A 161 10.45 0.80 7.63
C PHE A 161 9.73 -0.17 6.70
N ASN A 162 9.45 0.17 5.45
CA ASN A 162 8.96 -0.79 4.48
C ASN A 162 10.12 -1.71 4.14
N ASP A 163 10.02 -2.92 4.64
CA ASP A 163 11.14 -3.83 4.70
C ASP A 163 11.26 -4.54 3.34
N GLU A 164 12.34 -4.25 2.61
CA GLU A 164 12.66 -4.87 1.32
C GLU A 164 12.90 -6.37 1.44
N SER A 165 13.20 -6.89 2.64
CA SER A 165 13.40 -8.33 2.88
C SER A 165 12.12 -9.15 2.72
N TYR A 166 10.94 -8.51 2.62
CA TYR A 166 9.67 -9.15 2.30
C TYR A 166 9.33 -9.08 0.81
N ALA A 167 10.32 -9.22 -0.08
CA ALA A 167 10.07 -9.78 -1.40
C ALA A 167 9.09 -10.94 -1.23
N SER A 168 7.94 -10.86 -1.91
CA SER A 168 6.82 -11.80 -1.81
C SER A 168 7.34 -13.19 -1.41
N ALA A 169 6.90 -13.76 -0.27
CA ALA A 169 7.35 -15.09 0.16
C ALA A 169 7.25 -16.13 -0.99
N ILE A 170 6.33 -15.88 -1.93
CA ILE A 170 6.24 -16.52 -3.22
C ILE A 170 7.30 -15.95 -4.17
N HIS A 171 8.35 -16.73 -4.40
CA HIS A 171 9.38 -16.45 -5.41
C HIS A 171 9.19 -17.37 -6.63
N LEU A 172 9.11 -16.78 -7.82
CA LEU A 172 9.23 -17.49 -9.08
C LEU A 172 10.70 -17.46 -9.53
N THR A 173 11.19 -18.56 -10.11
CA THR A 173 12.52 -18.54 -10.72
C THR A 173 12.51 -17.65 -11.97
N GLU A 174 13.68 -17.18 -12.41
CA GLU A 174 13.80 -16.40 -13.65
C GLU A 174 13.13 -17.11 -14.83
N ARG A 175 13.31 -18.44 -14.92
CA ARG A 175 12.68 -19.24 -15.97
C ARG A 175 11.16 -19.32 -15.85
N GLU A 176 10.64 -19.45 -14.63
CA GLU A 176 9.19 -19.44 -14.40
C GLU A 176 8.58 -18.08 -14.73
N GLN A 177 9.26 -16.98 -14.38
CA GLN A 177 8.85 -15.62 -14.75
C GLN A 177 8.85 -15.44 -16.25
N GLU A 178 9.90 -15.89 -16.95
CA GLU A 178 9.99 -15.79 -18.41
C GLU A 178 8.86 -16.57 -19.11
N ILE A 179 8.61 -17.81 -18.68
CA ILE A 179 7.50 -18.63 -19.20
C ILE A 179 6.17 -17.91 -18.97
N LEU A 180 5.92 -17.44 -17.75
CA LEU A 180 4.66 -16.81 -17.39
C LEU A 180 4.45 -15.47 -18.11
N LEU A 181 5.52 -14.73 -18.37
CA LEU A 181 5.51 -13.51 -19.17
C LEU A 181 5.08 -13.79 -20.62
N ARG A 182 5.61 -14.84 -21.26
CA ARG A 182 5.15 -15.24 -22.61
C ARG A 182 3.69 -15.69 -22.60
N VAL A 183 3.26 -16.42 -21.58
CA VAL A 183 1.86 -16.79 -21.42
C VAL A 183 0.97 -15.55 -21.26
N ALA A 184 1.43 -14.54 -20.52
CA ALA A 184 0.72 -13.27 -20.35
C ALA A 184 0.61 -12.46 -21.65
N GLN A 185 1.60 -12.59 -22.54
CA GLN A 185 1.59 -12.03 -23.90
C GLN A 185 0.67 -12.79 -24.87
N GLY A 186 0.00 -13.85 -24.41
CA GLY A 186 -0.97 -14.63 -25.21
C GLY A 186 -0.38 -15.85 -25.93
N TYR A 187 0.90 -16.17 -25.72
CA TYR A 187 1.51 -17.35 -26.35
C TYR A 187 0.97 -18.65 -25.74
N GLY A 188 0.63 -19.62 -26.60
CA GLY A 188 0.29 -20.98 -26.19
C GLY A 188 1.52 -21.80 -25.79
N GLY A 189 1.33 -22.89 -25.03
CA GLY A 189 2.43 -23.69 -24.48
C GLY A 189 3.44 -24.18 -25.53
N PHE A 190 2.96 -24.58 -26.72
CA PHE A 190 3.84 -24.97 -27.84
C PHE A 190 4.68 -23.81 -28.38
N GLN A 191 4.09 -22.61 -28.48
CA GLN A 191 4.80 -21.42 -28.94
C GLN A 191 5.85 -20.99 -27.91
N VAL A 192 5.51 -21.03 -26.62
CA VAL A 192 6.46 -20.75 -25.53
C VAL A 192 7.59 -21.76 -25.52
N ALA A 193 7.30 -23.06 -25.68
CA ALA A 193 8.30 -24.12 -25.79
C ALA A 193 9.30 -23.83 -26.91
N LYS A 194 8.80 -23.46 -28.10
CA LYS A 194 9.66 -23.10 -29.25
C LYS A 194 10.48 -21.83 -28.99
N LEU A 195 9.88 -20.79 -28.41
CA LEU A 195 10.55 -19.52 -28.14
C LEU A 195 11.67 -19.63 -27.10
N LEU A 196 11.51 -20.53 -26.13
CA LEU A 196 12.46 -20.71 -25.02
C LEU A 196 13.37 -21.93 -25.18
N GLU A 197 13.32 -22.59 -26.34
CA GLU A 197 14.08 -23.82 -26.64
C GLU A 197 13.87 -24.94 -25.61
N LEU A 198 12.61 -25.11 -25.17
CA LEU A 198 12.18 -26.11 -24.20
C LEU A 198 11.23 -27.14 -24.84
N SER A 199 11.07 -28.29 -24.20
CA SER A 199 10.02 -29.25 -24.59
C SER A 199 8.64 -28.79 -24.09
N PRO A 200 7.53 -29.14 -24.78
CA PRO A 200 6.17 -28.88 -24.28
C PRO A 200 5.95 -29.44 -22.86
N ASN A 201 6.50 -30.62 -22.56
CA ASN A 201 6.42 -31.24 -21.23
C ASN A 201 7.15 -30.40 -20.16
N SER A 202 8.28 -29.79 -20.51
CA SER A 202 9.01 -28.87 -19.63
C SER A 202 8.16 -27.63 -19.32
N ILE A 203 7.47 -27.07 -20.31
CA ILE A 203 6.55 -25.95 -20.09
C ILE A 203 5.41 -26.34 -19.15
N GLU A 204 4.78 -27.50 -19.36
CA GLU A 204 3.71 -27.99 -18.46
C GLU A 204 4.20 -28.19 -17.03
N TRP A 205 5.41 -28.72 -16.85
CA TRP A 205 6.04 -28.89 -15.54
C TRP A 205 6.27 -27.53 -14.84
N HIS A 206 6.85 -26.55 -15.54
CA HIS A 206 7.04 -25.21 -15.00
C HIS A 206 5.69 -24.54 -14.66
N MET A 207 4.69 -24.66 -15.52
CA MET A 207 3.35 -24.11 -15.26
C MET A 207 2.70 -24.73 -14.02
N LYS A 208 2.88 -26.03 -13.78
CA LYS A 208 2.41 -26.70 -12.56
C LYS A 208 3.10 -26.17 -11.31
N ASN A 209 4.41 -25.95 -11.37
CA ASN A 209 5.17 -25.34 -10.26
C ASN A 209 4.71 -23.91 -9.98
N ILE A 210 4.51 -23.10 -11.03
CA ILE A 210 3.95 -21.75 -10.93
C ILE A 210 2.58 -21.79 -10.25
N PHE A 211 1.69 -22.70 -10.66
CA PHE A 211 0.36 -22.83 -10.06
C PHE A 211 0.41 -23.17 -8.57
N ASN A 212 1.30 -24.08 -8.18
CA ASN A 212 1.50 -24.44 -6.78
C ASN A 212 2.05 -23.26 -5.98
N LYS A 213 3.10 -22.60 -6.47
CA LYS A 213 3.72 -21.43 -5.81
C LYS A 213 2.74 -20.28 -5.64
N LEU A 214 1.89 -20.04 -6.64
CA LEU A 214 0.89 -18.98 -6.61
C LEU A 214 -0.44 -19.43 -5.98
N CYS A 215 -0.62 -20.69 -5.58
CA CYS A 215 -1.90 -21.23 -5.09
C CYS A 215 -3.08 -20.91 -6.04
N VAL A 216 -2.93 -21.18 -7.33
CA VAL A 216 -3.95 -20.97 -8.38
C VAL A 216 -4.17 -22.24 -9.18
N ARG A 217 -5.24 -22.28 -9.99
CA ARG A 217 -5.66 -23.49 -10.72
C ARG A 217 -5.54 -23.39 -12.24
N ASN A 218 -5.28 -22.21 -12.79
CA ASN A 218 -5.21 -22.02 -14.23
C ASN A 218 -4.25 -20.89 -14.61
N ARG A 219 -3.87 -20.87 -15.90
CA ARG A 219 -2.90 -19.92 -16.46
C ARG A 219 -3.32 -18.47 -16.31
N THR A 220 -4.60 -18.15 -16.51
CA THR A 220 -5.11 -16.78 -16.41
C THR A 220 -5.00 -16.27 -14.98
N ALA A 221 -5.41 -17.08 -14.01
CA ALA A 221 -5.27 -16.77 -12.59
C ALA A 221 -3.80 -16.64 -12.18
N ALA A 222 -2.91 -17.47 -12.74
CA ALA A 222 -1.46 -17.36 -12.52
C ALA A 222 -0.90 -16.04 -13.04
N VAL A 223 -1.23 -15.64 -14.27
CA VAL A 223 -0.83 -14.35 -14.83
C VAL A 223 -1.36 -13.20 -13.99
N VAL A 224 -2.67 -13.19 -13.68
CA VAL A 224 -3.29 -12.12 -12.88
C VAL A 224 -2.63 -12.01 -11.51
N LYS A 225 -2.42 -13.14 -10.81
CA LYS A 225 -1.81 -13.12 -9.48
C LYS A 225 -0.33 -12.73 -9.52
N ALA A 226 0.43 -13.19 -10.52
CA ALA A 226 1.83 -12.81 -10.67
C ALA A 226 1.99 -11.31 -10.98
N VAL A 227 1.14 -10.74 -11.83
CA VAL A 227 1.12 -9.29 -12.09
C VAL A 227 0.73 -8.52 -10.84
N GLN A 228 -0.30 -8.98 -10.11
CA GLN A 228 -0.71 -8.34 -8.85
C GLN A 228 0.41 -8.32 -7.81
N LEU A 229 1.18 -9.40 -7.70
CA LEU A 229 2.33 -9.52 -6.80
C LEU A 229 3.61 -8.87 -7.36
N GLY A 230 3.57 -8.25 -8.54
CA GLY A 230 4.74 -7.66 -9.19
C GLY A 230 5.81 -8.67 -9.62
N LEU A 231 5.49 -9.97 -9.69
CA LEU A 231 6.43 -11.03 -10.05
C LEU A 231 6.74 -11.07 -11.56
N ILE A 232 5.88 -10.47 -12.38
CA ILE A 232 6.07 -10.22 -13.81
C ILE A 232 5.46 -8.85 -14.17
N GLN A 233 6.00 -8.20 -15.19
CA GLN A 233 5.50 -6.94 -15.74
C GLN A 233 5.02 -7.15 -17.18
N ILE A 234 3.84 -6.64 -17.53
CA ILE A 234 3.19 -6.81 -18.85
C ILE A 234 2.95 -5.47 -19.55
#